data_AF-A0A815XNP7-F1
#
_entry.id   AF-A0A815XNP7-F1
#
_cell.length_a   1.000
_cell.length_b   1.000
_cell.length_c   1.000
_cell.angle_alpha   90.00
_cell.angle_beta   90.00
_cell.angle_gamma   90.00
#
_symmetry.space_group_name_H-M   'P 1'
#
loop_
_entity.id
_entity.type
_entity.pdbx_description
1 polymer ?
#
loop_
_entity_poly.entity_id
_entity_poly.type
_entity_poly.pdbx_seq_one_letter_code
_entity_poly.pdbx_strand_id
1 'polypeptide(L)'
;RKCDKFIRKDNWDIPYNDILSSPVQVADYASCCAKCQATPGCNAFAYAPSTKLCWPKTSTGDNGYGYSHSDRIIGYMQNIRDKTFWKIPVIDRQRQGTL
;
A
#
# COMPACT_ATOMS: atom_id res chain seq x y z
N ARG A 1 0.27 -14.81 -6.99
CA ARG A 1 1.30 -13.89 -6.45
C ARG A 1 1.41 -12.69 -7.39
N LYS A 2 0.48 -11.76 -7.29
CA LYS A 2 0.52 -10.45 -7.96
C LYS A 2 0.05 -9.41 -6.95
N CYS A 3 0.28 -8.14 -7.25
CA CYS A 3 0.07 -7.02 -6.33
C CYS A 3 -1.41 -6.74 -5.99
N ASP A 4 -2.27 -7.75 -6.07
CA ASP A 4 -3.73 -7.65 -6.10
C ASP A 4 -4.32 -7.20 -4.75
N LYS A 5 -3.53 -7.28 -3.66
CA LYS A 5 -3.90 -6.76 -2.34
C LYS A 5 -3.83 -5.24 -2.25
N PHE A 6 -3.13 -4.59 -3.18
CA PHE A 6 -2.93 -3.14 -3.18
C PHE A 6 -3.72 -2.51 -4.31
N ILE A 7 -4.49 -1.49 -3.96
CA ILE A 7 -5.09 -0.60 -4.94
C ILE A 7 -3.97 0.28 -5.48
N ARG A 8 -3.78 0.23 -6.80
CA ARG A 8 -2.83 1.08 -7.51
C ARG A 8 -3.44 2.45 -7.79
N LYS A 9 -2.67 3.50 -7.57
CA LYS A 9 -2.99 4.86 -8.02
C LYS A 9 -1.74 5.54 -8.57
N ASP A 10 -1.85 6.04 -9.80
CA ASP A 10 -0.77 6.69 -10.53
C ASP A 10 -0.80 8.21 -10.30
N ASN A 11 0.32 8.88 -10.57
CA ASN A 11 0.52 10.32 -10.38
C ASN A 11 0.19 10.80 -8.96
N TRP A 12 0.48 9.98 -7.96
CA TRP A 12 0.09 10.24 -6.59
C TRP A 12 1.14 9.76 -5.60
N ASP A 13 1.39 10.58 -4.59
CA ASP A 13 2.31 10.25 -3.50
C ASP A 13 1.61 10.26 -2.14
N ILE A 14 2.13 9.46 -1.22
CA ILE A 14 1.71 9.44 0.18
C ILE A 14 2.91 9.92 0.99
N PRO A 15 2.87 11.13 1.58
CA PRO A 15 3.98 11.59 2.39
C PRO A 15 4.06 10.83 3.73
N TYR A 16 5.28 10.82 4.30
CA TYR A 16 5.58 10.26 5.61
C TYR A 16 5.32 8.76 5.73
N ASN A 17 5.39 8.26 6.98
CA ASN A 17 5.10 6.88 7.37
C ASN A 17 5.98 5.82 6.70
N ASP A 18 7.15 6.24 6.21
CA ASP A 18 8.17 5.35 5.67
C ASP A 18 8.67 4.41 6.77
N ILE A 19 8.64 3.11 6.50
CA ILE A 19 9.15 2.09 7.44
C ILE A 19 10.66 2.10 7.49
N LEU A 20 11.28 2.43 6.36
CA LEU A 20 12.72 2.44 6.19
C LEU A 20 13.23 3.87 6.22
N SER A 21 14.40 4.08 6.82
CA SER A 21 15.08 5.38 6.86
C SER A 21 15.55 5.86 5.48
N SER A 22 15.50 5.00 4.46
CA SER A 22 15.90 5.31 3.09
C SER A 22 15.10 4.49 2.09
N PRO A 23 14.86 5.02 0.86
CA PRO A 23 14.20 4.25 -0.18
C PRO A 23 15.05 3.07 -0.64
N VAL A 24 14.38 2.05 -1.16
CA VAL A 24 15.03 0.85 -1.68
C VAL A 24 14.95 0.82 -3.20
N GLN A 25 16.06 0.47 -3.83
CA GLN A 25 16.11 0.24 -5.27
C GLN A 25 15.36 -1.04 -5.62
N VAL A 26 14.46 -0.96 -6.61
CA VAL A 26 13.71 -2.11 -7.13
C VAL A 26 13.69 -2.11 -8.65
N ALA A 27 13.24 -3.20 -9.28
CA ALA A 27 13.18 -3.27 -10.75
C ALA A 27 11.96 -2.53 -11.31
N ASP A 28 10.81 -2.66 -10.65
CA ASP A 28 9.51 -2.17 -11.10
C ASP A 28 8.51 -2.02 -9.94
N TYR A 29 7.29 -1.58 -10.28
CA TYR A 29 6.19 -1.44 -9.32
C TYR A 29 5.85 -2.77 -8.61
N ALA A 30 5.86 -3.88 -9.34
CA ALA A 30 5.57 -5.20 -8.78
C ALA A 30 6.62 -5.62 -7.74
N SER A 31 7.87 -5.25 -7.97
CA SER A 31 8.98 -5.46 -7.05
C SER A 31 8.85 -4.59 -5.80
N CYS A 32 8.41 -3.34 -5.93
CA CYS A 32 8.09 -2.48 -4.77
C CYS A 32 6.94 -3.07 -3.95
N CYS A 33 5.93 -3.61 -4.62
CA CYS A 33 4.82 -4.30 -3.98
C CYS A 33 5.25 -5.55 -3.22
N ALA A 34 6.06 -6.41 -3.84
CA ALA A 34 6.62 -7.59 -3.20
C ALA A 34 7.51 -7.21 -2.00
N LYS A 35 8.27 -6.12 -2.11
CA LYS A 35 9.07 -5.58 -1.01
C LYS A 35 8.17 -5.14 0.15
N CYS A 36 7.07 -4.44 -0.11
CA CYS A 36 6.08 -4.10 0.91
C CYS A 36 5.48 -5.36 1.55
N GLN A 37 5.05 -6.35 0.77
CA GLN A 37 4.52 -7.62 1.30
C GLN A 37 5.52 -8.39 2.19
N ALA A 38 6.81 -8.26 1.90
CA ALA A 38 7.89 -8.86 2.68
C ALA A 38 8.34 -8.00 3.88
N THR A 39 7.86 -6.76 3.99
CA THR A 39 8.23 -5.82 5.06
C THR A 39 7.15 -5.85 6.14
N PRO A 40 7.47 -6.33 7.36
CA PRO A 40 6.51 -6.33 8.46
C PRO A 40 5.93 -4.92 8.70
N GLY A 41 4.62 -4.84 8.85
CA GLY A 41 3.90 -3.58 9.09
C GLY A 41 3.65 -2.72 7.84
N CYS A 42 4.06 -3.13 6.64
CA CYS A 42 3.80 -2.38 5.42
C CYS A 42 2.37 -2.56 4.93
N ASN A 43 1.61 -1.46 4.90
CA ASN A 43 0.22 -1.43 4.42
C ASN A 43 0.04 -0.52 3.19
N ALA A 44 1.07 0.25 2.84
CA ALA A 44 1.12 1.07 1.64
C ALA A 44 2.55 1.20 1.13
N PHE A 45 2.74 1.67 -0.09
CA PHE A 45 4.05 2.04 -0.61
C PHE A 45 3.93 3.12 -1.69
N ALA A 46 5.00 3.86 -1.91
CA ALA A 46 5.19 4.71 -3.09
C ALA A 46 6.35 4.17 -3.94
N TYR A 47 6.22 4.25 -5.26
CA TYR A 47 7.22 3.83 -6.24
C TYR A 47 7.48 4.96 -7.23
N ALA A 48 8.76 5.25 -7.52
CA ALA A 48 9.16 6.11 -8.64
C ALA A 48 9.66 5.29 -9.83
N PRO A 49 8.97 5.30 -10.97
CA PRO A 49 9.50 4.70 -12.19
C PRO A 49 10.81 5.32 -12.67
N SER A 50 11.00 6.64 -12.57
CA SER A 50 12.20 7.31 -13.12
C SER A 50 13.51 6.89 -12.44
N THR A 51 13.47 6.70 -11.12
CA THR A 51 14.64 6.35 -10.30
C THR A 51 14.62 4.88 -9.84
N LYS A 52 13.49 4.19 -10.08
CA LYS A 52 13.16 2.85 -9.56
C LYS A 52 13.33 2.72 -8.04
N LEU A 53 13.03 3.80 -7.34
CA LEU A 53 13.04 3.84 -5.88
C LEU A 53 11.67 3.47 -5.32
N CYS A 54 11.67 2.79 -4.18
CA CYS A 54 10.50 2.30 -3.49
C CYS A 54 10.53 2.73 -2.03
N TRP A 55 9.37 3.15 -1.53
CA TRP A 55 9.15 3.59 -0.16
C TRP A 55 8.06 2.73 0.47
N PRO A 56 8.41 1.64 1.19
CA PRO A 56 7.46 0.89 2.00
C PRO A 56 6.95 1.75 3.15
N LYS A 57 5.63 1.76 3.38
CA LYS A 57 4.95 2.65 4.32
C LYS A 57 4.00 1.89 5.26
N THR A 58 3.91 2.34 6.50
CA THR A 58 3.02 1.74 7.51
C THR A 58 1.54 2.00 7.26
N SER A 59 1.19 3.10 6.59
CA SER A 59 -0.18 3.49 6.29
C SER A 59 -0.23 4.52 5.13
N THR A 60 -1.44 4.92 4.73
CA THR A 60 -1.61 6.11 3.86
C THR A 60 -1.62 7.44 4.64
N GLY A 61 -1.21 7.45 5.91
CA GLY A 61 -1.35 8.58 6.84
C GLY A 61 -2.78 8.73 7.42
N ASP A 62 -2.91 9.57 8.45
CA ASP A 62 -4.10 9.69 9.34
C ASP A 62 -5.41 10.10 8.66
N ASN A 63 -5.39 10.43 7.37
CA ASN A 63 -6.59 10.79 6.60
C ASN A 63 -6.52 10.35 5.12
N GLY A 64 -5.54 9.52 4.74
CA GLY A 64 -5.31 9.20 3.33
C GLY A 64 -4.94 10.41 2.48
N TYR A 65 -4.44 11.49 3.11
CA TYR A 65 -3.92 12.65 2.39
C TYR A 65 -2.71 12.21 1.57
N GLY A 66 -2.86 12.31 0.26
CA GLY A 66 -1.72 12.35 -0.63
C GLY A 66 -1.87 13.53 -1.58
N TYR A 67 -0.87 13.74 -2.41
CA TYR A 67 -0.84 14.83 -3.38
C TYR A 67 -0.45 14.31 -4.75
N SER A 68 -0.75 15.11 -5.77
CA SER A 68 -0.34 14.83 -7.13
C SER A 68 1.18 14.86 -7.25
N HIS A 69 1.77 13.80 -7.78
CA HIS A 69 3.19 13.75 -8.10
C HIS A 69 3.39 12.87 -9.32
N SER A 70 3.81 13.47 -10.44
CA SER A 70 3.81 12.84 -11.78
C SER A 70 4.68 11.58 -11.90
N ASP A 71 5.74 11.47 -11.10
CA ASP A 71 6.59 10.28 -11.08
C ASP A 71 6.24 9.28 -9.96
N ARG A 72 5.12 9.44 -9.24
CA ARG A 72 4.79 8.54 -8.12
C ARG A 72 3.61 7.64 -8.47
N ILE A 73 3.81 6.36 -8.22
CA ILE A 73 2.76 5.34 -8.25
C ILE A 73 2.66 4.76 -6.85
N ILE A 74 1.49 4.84 -6.23
CA ILE A 74 1.26 4.24 -4.92
C ILE A 74 0.52 2.91 -5.04
N GLY A 75 0.74 2.05 -4.05
CA GLY A 75 -0.09 0.91 -3.75
C GLY A 75 -0.52 0.96 -2.29
N TYR A 76 -1.81 0.80 -2.00
CA TYR A 76 -2.31 0.79 -0.62
C TYR A 76 -3.41 -0.24 -0.43
N MET A 77 -3.49 -0.86 0.74
CA MET A 77 -4.53 -1.83 1.05
C MET A 77 -5.91 -1.15 1.13
N GLN A 78 -6.94 -1.78 0.56
CA GLN A 78 -8.32 -1.26 0.56
C GLN A 78 -8.88 -1.05 1.98
N ASN A 79 -8.42 -1.83 2.95
CA ASN A 79 -8.82 -1.77 4.36
C ASN A 79 -8.41 -0.49 5.09
N ILE A 80 -7.68 0.44 4.45
CA ILE A 80 -7.38 1.77 5.01
C ILE A 80 -8.56 2.76 4.84
N ARG A 81 -9.59 2.41 4.05
CA ARG A 81 -10.86 3.16 4.02
C ARG A 81 -11.83 2.77 5.14
N ASP A 82 -11.61 1.65 5.83
CA ASP A 82 -12.39 1.25 7.00
C ASP A 82 -11.77 1.85 8.25
N LYS A 83 -12.34 2.97 8.72
CA LYS A 83 -12.06 3.63 9.99
C LYS A 83 -12.43 2.79 11.23
N THR A 84 -12.20 1.48 11.21
CA THR A 84 -12.67 0.54 12.23
C THR A 84 -11.62 -0.49 12.64
N PHE A 85 -10.34 -0.12 12.61
CA PHE A 85 -9.29 -0.82 13.36
C PHE A 85 -9.37 -0.58 14.89
N TRP A 86 -10.60 -0.55 15.44
CA TRP A 86 -10.87 -0.69 16.88
C TRP A 86 -12.10 -1.55 17.23
N LYS A 87 -12.74 -2.29 16.31
CA LYS A 87 -13.79 -3.24 16.74
C LYS A 87 -13.67 -4.62 16.10
N ILE A 88 -12.95 -5.50 16.81
CA ILE A 88 -13.31 -6.92 17.11
C ILE A 88 -13.33 -7.88 15.90
N PRO A 89 -12.86 -9.15 16.04
CA PRO A 89 -12.39 -9.95 14.91
C PRO A 89 -13.52 -10.40 14.00
N VAL A 90 -13.32 -10.29 12.69
CA VAL A 90 -14.17 -10.93 11.68
C VAL A 90 -14.06 -12.44 11.81
N ILE A 91 -15.09 -13.03 12.42
CA ILE A 91 -15.42 -14.44 12.26
C ILE A 91 -15.84 -14.69 10.81
N ASP A 92 -15.19 -15.69 10.22
CA ASP A 92 -15.44 -16.28 8.91
C ASP A 92 -16.94 -16.53 8.66
N ARG A 93 -17.48 -16.00 7.56
CA ARG A 93 -18.70 -16.54 6.93
C ARG A 93 -18.47 -16.81 5.46
N GLN A 94 -17.94 -18.01 5.23
CA GLN A 94 -18.33 -18.94 4.17
C GLN A 94 -19.70 -18.69 3.49
N ARG A 95 -19.67 -18.93 2.18
CA ARG A 95 -20.75 -19.46 1.30
C ARG A 95 -21.94 -18.56 1.00
N GLN A 96 -21.93 -18.01 -0.21
CA GLN A 96 -23.16 -17.80 -0.97
C GLN A 96 -23.76 -19.18 -1.31
N GLY A 97 -24.92 -19.47 -0.74
CA GLY A 97 -25.77 -20.60 -1.10
C GLY A 97 -27.23 -20.21 -0.81
N THR A 98 -28.06 -20.29 -1.86
CA THR A 98 -29.52 -20.57 -1.93
C THR A 98 -30.38 -20.29 -0.69
N LEU A 99 -31.52 -19.60 -0.77
CA LEU A 99 -32.67 -19.76 -1.68
C LEU A 99 -33.24 -18.41 -2.13
#